data_AF-A0A5F1YUC8-F1
#
_entry.id   AF-A0A5F1YUC8-F1
#
_cell.length_a   1.000
_cell.length_b   1.000
_cell.length_c   1.000
_cell.angle_alpha   90.00
_cell.angle_beta   90.00
_cell.angle_gamma   90.00
#
_symmetry.space_group_name_H-M   'P 1'
#
loop_
_entity.id
_entity.type
_entity.pdbx_description
1 polymer ?
#
loop_
_entity_poly.entity_id
_entity_poly.type
_entity_poly.pdbx_seq_one_letter_code
_entity_poly.pdbx_strand_id
1 'polypeptide(L)'
;MFVIDCGFALTPKITTKIPPKAETEVFRFNLLYGEVQTLAGLNVGVVNSVLNDSYGGQIGIVNLAEHDSYGGQIAIVNFADGKSYGLQLAVVNAAKNKGLGIQAGLVNYAAGNSNGIQAGVINIGENKKGYDLTIGAGNYKTTGFVLGAFNLSSHGVNVGGWNENSSGFNLGAINLQSTGINVGILNGGTGIHIGLINAAGEDESEQPTMQFGLLNFCGKGRFPVMIGFNYCK
;
A
#
# COMPACT_ATOMS: atom_id res chain seq x y z
N MET A 1 53.13 17.44 -5.42
CA MET A 1 52.47 16.78 -6.58
C MET A 1 51.00 16.64 -6.21
N PHE A 2 50.21 17.69 -6.48
CA PHE A 2 48.77 17.71 -6.29
C PHE A 2 48.13 17.43 -7.65
N VAL A 3 47.31 16.39 -7.75
CA VAL A 3 46.45 16.14 -8.91
C VAL A 3 45.03 16.44 -8.46
N ILE A 4 44.47 17.50 -9.04
CA ILE A 4 43.07 17.91 -8.91
C ILE A 4 42.32 17.13 -9.99
N ASP A 5 41.38 16.28 -9.60
CA ASP A 5 40.51 15.57 -10.53
C ASP A 5 39.24 16.39 -10.77
N CYS A 6 39.14 16.95 -11.98
CA CYS A 6 38.08 17.82 -12.45
C CYS A 6 36.90 17.02 -13.02
N GLY A 7 35.80 16.93 -12.27
CA GLY A 7 34.49 16.56 -12.81
C GLY A 7 33.73 17.80 -13.29
N PHE A 8 33.70 18.02 -14.61
CA PHE A 8 32.99 19.13 -15.27
C PHE A 8 31.46 19.02 -15.09
N ALA A 9 30.84 19.90 -14.31
CA ALA A 9 29.38 20.06 -14.26
C ALA A 9 28.95 21.18 -15.24
N LEU A 10 28.48 20.79 -16.43
CA LEU A 10 27.99 21.70 -17.48
C LEU A 10 26.47 21.85 -17.44
N THR A 11 25.92 22.71 -16.56
CA THR A 11 24.58 23.32 -16.74
C THR A 11 24.38 24.53 -15.84
N PRO A 12 23.64 25.58 -16.28
CA PRO A 12 23.31 26.73 -15.45
C PRO A 12 22.28 26.33 -14.37
N LYS A 13 22.65 26.49 -13.09
CA LYS A 13 21.73 26.39 -11.95
C LYS A 13 20.90 27.67 -11.85
N ILE A 14 19.58 27.59 -12.02
CA ILE A 14 18.66 28.70 -11.73
C ILE A 14 18.00 28.38 -10.38
N THR A 15 18.49 29.01 -9.31
CA THR A 15 18.01 28.81 -7.94
C THR A 15 17.53 30.15 -7.37
N THR A 16 16.26 30.22 -6.94
CA THR A 16 15.76 31.36 -6.16
C THR A 16 15.82 30.99 -4.68
N LYS A 17 16.75 31.59 -3.93
CA LYS A 17 16.94 31.39 -2.48
C LYS A 17 16.30 32.54 -1.69
N ILE A 18 15.67 32.23 -0.56
CA ILE A 18 15.22 33.23 0.42
C ILE A 18 16.34 33.43 1.47
N PRO A 19 16.77 34.66 1.83
CA PRO A 19 17.85 34.85 2.82
C PRO A 19 17.30 35.06 4.25
N PRO A 20 18.09 34.86 5.34
CA PRO A 20 19.16 33.90 5.56
C PRO A 20 19.00 33.17 6.93
N LYS A 21 18.63 31.89 6.93
CA LYS A 21 18.93 30.90 8.01
C LYS A 21 18.51 29.44 7.73
N ALA A 22 17.92 29.14 6.58
CA ALA A 22 17.63 27.76 6.17
C ALA A 22 18.03 27.57 4.71
N GLU A 23 18.67 26.45 4.39
CA GLU A 23 19.03 26.03 3.02
C GLU A 23 17.78 25.61 2.22
N THR A 24 16.82 26.52 2.11
CA THR A 24 15.51 26.29 1.55
C THR A 24 15.48 26.75 0.09
N GLU A 25 15.34 25.81 -0.84
CA GLU A 25 15.24 26.09 -2.28
C GLU A 25 13.77 26.12 -2.74
N VAL A 26 13.33 27.21 -3.38
CA VAL A 26 11.92 27.42 -3.79
C VAL A 26 11.60 26.85 -5.17
N PHE A 27 12.56 26.89 -6.08
CA PHE A 27 12.43 26.32 -7.42
C PHE A 27 13.80 25.83 -7.85
N ARG A 28 13.87 24.57 -8.28
CA ARG A 28 15.08 23.96 -8.82
C ARG A 28 14.76 23.19 -10.09
N PHE A 29 15.53 23.50 -11.12
CA PHE A 29 15.63 22.70 -12.33
C PHE A 29 17.00 22.02 -12.35
N ASN A 30 17.03 20.70 -12.46
CA ASN A 30 18.25 19.93 -12.52
C ASN A 30 18.25 18.94 -13.67
N LEU A 31 19.24 18.98 -14.55
CA LEU A 31 19.20 18.21 -15.79
C LEU A 31 19.59 16.72 -15.60
N LEU A 32 20.42 16.38 -14.60
CA LEU A 32 20.94 15.01 -14.42
C LEU A 32 20.79 14.48 -12.99
N TYR A 33 21.39 15.15 -12.00
CA TYR A 33 21.33 14.73 -10.60
C TYR A 33 21.17 15.93 -9.67
N GLY A 34 20.09 15.93 -8.89
CA GLY A 34 19.72 17.02 -8.01
C GLY A 34 19.47 16.63 -6.59
N GLU A 35 20.53 16.75 -5.79
CA GLU A 35 20.47 16.69 -4.35
C GLU A 35 20.19 18.07 -3.75
N VAL A 36 19.13 18.16 -2.96
CA VAL A 36 18.69 19.34 -2.19
C VAL A 36 18.67 18.94 -0.72
N GLN A 37 19.11 19.82 0.18
CA GLN A 37 18.89 19.58 1.61
C GLN A 37 17.40 19.68 1.96
N THR A 38 16.81 20.87 1.84
CA THR A 38 15.38 21.10 2.09
C THR A 38 14.72 21.73 0.86
N LEU A 39 13.68 21.07 0.35
CA LEU A 39 12.88 21.59 -0.77
C LEU A 39 11.70 22.38 -0.22
N ALA A 40 11.45 23.59 -0.73
CA ALA A 40 10.21 24.33 -0.48
C ALA A 40 9.63 24.92 -1.77
N GLY A 41 9.21 24.04 -2.68
CA GLY A 41 8.54 24.39 -3.92
C GLY A 41 8.70 23.29 -4.95
N LEU A 42 9.20 23.59 -6.16
CA LEU A 42 9.26 22.59 -7.24
C LEU A 42 10.71 22.17 -7.56
N ASN A 43 10.97 20.86 -7.55
CA ASN A 43 12.21 20.26 -8.04
C ASN A 43 11.92 19.42 -9.29
N VAL A 44 12.52 19.79 -10.43
CA VAL A 44 12.34 19.09 -11.70
C VAL A 44 13.69 18.57 -12.18
N GLY A 45 13.78 17.27 -12.47
CA GLY A 45 15.03 16.69 -12.96
C GLY A 45 15.02 15.19 -13.18
N VAL A 46 16.10 14.63 -13.72
CA VAL A 46 16.18 13.18 -13.99
C VAL A 46 16.20 12.38 -12.68
N VAL A 47 17.14 12.70 -11.78
CA VAL A 47 17.17 12.18 -10.41
C VAL A 47 17.06 13.35 -9.44
N ASN A 48 15.98 13.37 -8.67
CA ASN A 48 15.76 14.32 -7.59
C ASN A 48 15.96 13.60 -6.26
N SER A 49 16.82 14.13 -5.39
CA SER A 49 17.02 13.64 -4.03
C SER A 49 16.86 14.79 -3.05
N VAL A 50 15.98 14.63 -2.06
CA VAL A 50 15.80 15.58 -0.96
C VAL A 50 16.21 14.88 0.34
N LEU A 51 17.28 15.37 0.96
CA LEU A 51 17.90 14.72 2.12
C LEU A 51 17.13 14.99 3.42
N ASN A 52 16.53 16.17 3.56
CA ASN A 52 15.68 16.54 4.70
C ASN A 52 14.22 16.63 4.22
N ASP A 53 13.43 17.51 4.84
CA ASP A 53 12.02 17.66 4.52
C ASP A 53 11.80 18.30 3.15
N SER A 54 10.77 17.81 2.46
CA SER A 54 10.32 18.33 1.16
C SER A 54 8.93 18.94 1.31
N TYR A 55 8.80 20.24 1.05
CA TYR A 55 7.54 20.97 1.03
C TYR A 55 7.24 21.42 -0.41
N GLY A 56 6.61 20.56 -1.21
CA GLY A 56 6.21 20.89 -2.58
C GLY A 56 6.24 19.70 -3.55
N GLY A 57 6.65 19.96 -4.79
CA GLY A 57 6.56 19.02 -5.90
C GLY A 57 7.91 18.52 -6.39
N GLN A 58 8.04 17.22 -6.65
CA GLN A 58 9.16 16.63 -7.38
C GLN A 58 8.67 16.02 -8.69
N ILE A 59 9.32 16.33 -9.80
CA ILE A 59 8.99 15.79 -11.13
C ILE A 59 10.28 15.23 -11.75
N GLY A 60 10.28 13.95 -12.11
CA GLY A 60 11.50 13.34 -12.65
C GLY A 60 11.40 11.92 -13.16
N ILE A 61 12.55 11.28 -13.38
CA ILE A 61 12.61 9.82 -13.62
C ILE A 61 12.64 9.09 -12.28
N VAL A 62 13.44 9.60 -11.35
CA VAL A 62 13.54 9.10 -9.97
C VAL A 62 13.38 10.27 -9.01
N ASN A 63 12.45 10.17 -8.07
CA ASN A 63 12.31 11.08 -6.93
C ASN A 63 12.60 10.32 -5.63
N LEU A 64 13.51 10.85 -4.81
CA LEU A 64 13.89 10.32 -3.51
C LEU A 64 13.63 11.38 -2.44
N ALA A 65 12.91 11.02 -1.39
CA ALA A 65 12.76 11.81 -0.18
C ALA A 65 13.26 10.98 1.00
N GLU A 66 14.40 11.36 1.59
CA GLU A 66 15.00 10.63 2.72
C GLU A 66 14.29 10.91 4.05
N HIS A 67 13.61 12.07 4.17
CA HIS A 67 12.80 12.44 5.33
C HIS A 67 11.34 12.69 4.92
N ASP A 68 10.63 13.54 5.66
CA ASP A 68 9.20 13.75 5.46
C ASP A 68 8.96 14.55 4.18
N SER A 69 8.06 14.03 3.34
CA SER A 69 7.64 14.66 2.10
C SER A 69 6.20 15.15 2.24
N TYR A 70 6.02 16.45 2.12
CA TYR A 70 4.74 17.17 2.10
C TYR A 70 4.51 17.74 0.70
N GLY A 71 3.70 17.07 -0.12
CA GLY A 71 3.31 17.54 -1.44
C GLY A 71 3.19 16.43 -2.48
N GLY A 72 3.81 16.59 -3.64
CA GLY A 72 3.61 15.71 -4.80
C GLY A 72 4.91 15.16 -5.37
N GLN A 73 4.94 13.89 -5.74
CA GLN A 73 6.03 13.27 -6.48
C GLN A 73 5.46 12.62 -7.76
N ILE A 74 5.98 13.02 -8.92
CA ILE A 74 5.61 12.46 -10.23
C ILE A 74 6.88 11.93 -10.89
N ALA A 75 6.97 10.62 -11.10
CA ALA A 75 8.15 10.02 -11.74
C ALA A 75 7.92 8.64 -12.36
N ILE A 76 8.98 7.99 -12.86
CA ILE A 76 8.95 6.54 -13.12
C ILE A 76 9.06 5.79 -11.79
N VAL A 77 9.91 6.27 -10.88
CA VAL A 77 10.08 5.74 -9.53
C VAL A 77 10.00 6.86 -8.50
N ASN A 78 9.09 6.73 -7.54
CA ASN A 78 9.04 7.56 -6.34
C ASN A 78 9.43 6.73 -5.11
N PHE A 79 10.33 7.27 -4.30
CA PHE A 79 10.73 6.67 -3.02
C PHE A 79 10.65 7.70 -1.90
N ALA A 80 10.04 7.32 -0.78
CA ALA A 80 9.97 8.12 0.43
C ALA A 80 10.35 7.26 1.65
N ASP A 81 11.47 7.60 2.30
CA ASP A 81 11.96 6.93 3.51
C ASP A 81 11.25 7.45 4.77
N GLY A 82 11.00 8.76 4.82
CA GLY A 82 10.20 9.40 5.85
C GLY A 82 8.69 9.30 5.59
N LYS A 83 7.94 10.21 6.21
CA LYS A 83 6.48 10.26 6.07
C LYS A 83 6.07 10.93 4.76
N SER A 84 5.20 10.30 3.98
CA SER A 84 4.77 10.83 2.67
C SER A 84 3.35 11.42 2.67
N TYR A 85 3.23 12.69 3.02
CA TYR A 85 1.97 13.41 2.94
C TYR A 85 1.70 13.97 1.53
N GLY A 86 0.70 13.42 0.83
CA GLY A 86 0.22 13.98 -0.44
C GLY A 86 0.12 12.96 -1.59
N LEU A 87 0.63 13.30 -2.77
CA LEU A 87 0.42 12.53 -4.01
C LEU A 87 1.72 11.90 -4.51
N GLN A 88 1.71 10.59 -4.76
CA GLN A 88 2.78 9.86 -5.42
C GLN A 88 2.23 9.19 -6.69
N LEU A 89 2.62 9.70 -7.85
CA LEU A 89 2.28 9.16 -9.16
C LEU A 89 3.54 8.63 -9.83
N ALA A 90 3.63 7.31 -10.00
CA ALA A 90 4.76 6.69 -10.69
C ALA A 90 4.46 5.30 -11.20
N VAL A 91 5.34 4.73 -12.03
CA VAL A 91 5.25 3.30 -12.36
C VAL A 91 5.45 2.48 -11.09
N VAL A 92 6.43 2.86 -10.27
CA VAL A 92 6.70 2.28 -8.95
C VAL A 92 6.69 3.38 -7.89
N ASN A 93 5.83 3.24 -6.89
CA ASN A 93 5.85 4.07 -5.68
C ASN A 93 6.27 3.23 -4.48
N ALA A 94 7.14 3.76 -3.63
CA ALA A 94 7.52 3.15 -2.37
C ALA A 94 7.56 4.19 -1.24
N ALA A 95 6.83 3.92 -0.16
CA ALA A 95 6.85 4.76 1.04
C ALA A 95 7.02 3.89 2.29
N LYS A 96 8.09 4.08 3.06
CA LYS A 96 8.28 3.35 4.32
C LYS A 96 7.30 3.79 5.41
N ASN A 97 6.84 5.03 5.35
CA ASN A 97 5.76 5.55 6.20
C ASN A 97 4.82 6.40 5.35
N LYS A 98 3.74 5.84 4.80
CA LYS A 98 2.89 6.62 3.89
C LYS A 98 2.20 7.80 4.59
N GLY A 99 1.89 7.76 5.88
CA GLY A 99 1.20 8.88 6.53
C GLY A 99 -0.21 9.08 5.95
N LEU A 100 -0.47 10.20 5.27
CA LEU A 100 -1.74 10.49 4.59
C LEU A 100 -1.51 10.82 3.12
N GLY A 101 -2.05 10.03 2.19
CA GLY A 101 -1.86 10.35 0.77
C GLY A 101 -2.48 9.39 -0.24
N ILE A 102 -2.28 9.74 -1.51
CA ILE A 102 -2.67 8.98 -2.68
C ILE A 102 -1.40 8.43 -3.34
N GLN A 103 -1.33 7.12 -3.51
CA GLN A 103 -0.33 6.46 -4.36
C GLN A 103 -1.05 5.88 -5.57
N ALA A 104 -0.63 6.25 -6.78
CA ALA A 104 -1.10 5.59 -7.99
C ALA A 104 0.05 5.17 -8.91
N GLY A 105 0.00 3.93 -9.40
CA GLY A 105 1.08 3.33 -10.18
C GLY A 105 0.83 1.91 -10.63
N LEU A 106 1.79 1.28 -11.31
CA LEU A 106 1.70 -0.16 -11.60
C LEU A 106 1.96 -0.97 -10.33
N VAL A 107 2.98 -0.57 -9.56
CA VAL A 107 3.35 -1.18 -8.29
C VAL A 107 3.41 -0.12 -7.21
N ASN A 108 2.67 -0.33 -6.12
CA ASN A 108 2.72 0.53 -4.95
C ASN A 108 3.17 -0.26 -3.73
N TYR A 109 4.17 0.24 -3.03
CA TYR A 109 4.65 -0.26 -1.76
C TYR A 109 4.39 0.78 -0.67
N ALA A 110 3.78 0.36 0.42
CA ALA A 110 3.62 1.23 1.58
C ALA A 110 3.79 0.45 2.88
N ALA A 111 4.54 1.01 3.81
CA ALA A 111 4.73 0.44 5.14
C ALA A 111 4.28 1.40 6.25
N GLY A 112 4.15 0.85 7.45
CA GLY A 112 3.87 1.60 8.67
C GLY A 112 2.46 2.18 8.74
N ASN A 113 2.32 3.36 9.36
CA ASN A 113 1.03 4.02 9.48
C ASN A 113 0.63 4.68 8.15
N SER A 114 -0.54 4.34 7.64
CA SER A 114 -0.98 4.69 6.31
C SER A 114 -2.48 4.92 6.28
N ASN A 115 -2.87 6.09 5.78
CA ASN A 115 -4.25 6.44 5.50
C ASN A 115 -4.34 7.09 4.10
N GLY A 116 -5.40 6.80 3.37
CA GLY A 116 -5.66 7.41 2.06
C GLY A 116 -5.93 6.38 0.98
N ILE A 117 -5.34 6.54 -0.20
CA ILE A 117 -5.66 5.72 -1.39
C ILE A 117 -4.40 5.06 -1.93
N GLN A 118 -4.49 3.78 -2.30
CA GLN A 118 -3.45 3.05 -3.02
C GLN A 118 -4.07 2.38 -4.25
N ALA A 119 -3.80 2.91 -5.43
CA ALA A 119 -4.38 2.46 -6.68
C ALA A 119 -3.30 1.94 -7.62
N GLY A 120 -3.33 0.64 -7.96
CA GLY A 120 -2.35 0.10 -8.88
C GLY A 120 -2.63 -1.31 -9.32
N VAL A 121 -1.81 -1.86 -10.21
CA VAL A 121 -1.98 -3.27 -10.62
C VAL A 121 -1.63 -4.18 -9.45
N ILE A 122 -0.52 -3.88 -8.77
CA ILE A 122 -0.04 -4.59 -7.58
C ILE A 122 0.14 -3.60 -6.44
N ASN A 123 -0.46 -3.90 -5.29
CA ASN A 123 -0.35 -3.11 -4.07
C ASN A 123 0.21 -3.97 -2.94
N ILE A 124 1.27 -3.50 -2.30
CA ILE A 124 2.01 -4.23 -1.28
C ILE A 124 2.05 -3.39 0.00
N GLY A 125 1.61 -4.01 1.10
CA GLY A 125 1.70 -3.47 2.44
C GLY A 125 2.76 -4.19 3.28
N GLU A 126 3.37 -3.46 4.22
CA GLU A 126 4.19 -4.06 5.27
C GLU A 126 3.88 -3.39 6.62
N ASN A 127 3.57 -4.18 7.65
CA ASN A 127 3.26 -3.69 9.00
C ASN A 127 2.26 -2.52 9.00
N LYS A 128 1.31 -2.57 8.07
CA LYS A 128 0.32 -1.53 7.83
C LYS A 128 -0.55 -1.31 9.05
N LYS A 129 -0.63 -0.06 9.49
CA LYS A 129 -1.59 0.43 10.50
C LYS A 129 -2.39 1.55 9.87
N GLY A 130 -3.68 1.64 10.17
CA GLY A 130 -4.57 2.64 9.58
C GLY A 130 -5.47 2.07 8.48
N TYR A 131 -6.09 2.98 7.73
CA TYR A 131 -7.17 2.66 6.80
C TYR A 131 -6.89 3.25 5.42
N ASP A 132 -6.53 2.40 4.46
CA ASP A 132 -6.41 2.76 3.06
C ASP A 132 -7.62 2.24 2.26
N LEU A 133 -8.05 3.02 1.27
CA LEU A 133 -8.77 2.51 0.12
C LEU A 133 -7.75 1.96 -0.89
N THR A 134 -7.68 0.65 -1.00
CA THR A 134 -6.79 -0.05 -1.91
C THR A 134 -7.56 -0.58 -3.11
N ILE A 135 -7.12 -0.29 -4.32
CA ILE A 135 -7.72 -0.77 -5.57
C ILE A 135 -6.62 -1.37 -6.44
N GLY A 136 -6.75 -2.63 -6.83
CA GLY A 136 -5.80 -3.25 -7.74
C GLY A 136 -6.11 -4.66 -8.18
N ALA A 137 -5.33 -5.21 -9.12
CA ALA A 137 -5.51 -6.60 -9.53
C ALA A 137 -5.05 -7.56 -8.43
N GLY A 138 -3.91 -7.26 -7.79
CA GLY A 138 -3.36 -8.02 -6.66
C GLY A 138 -3.01 -7.11 -5.49
N ASN A 139 -3.53 -7.43 -4.31
CA ASN A 139 -3.29 -6.70 -3.07
C ASN A 139 -2.70 -7.67 -2.04
N TYR A 140 -1.55 -7.33 -1.47
CA TYR A 140 -0.86 -8.16 -0.48
C TYR A 140 -0.59 -7.37 0.80
N LYS A 141 -0.99 -7.92 1.96
CA LYS A 141 -0.78 -7.33 3.29
C LYS A 141 -1.32 -5.90 3.43
N THR A 142 -2.44 -5.60 2.77
CA THR A 142 -3.07 -4.26 2.80
C THR A 142 -4.12 -4.16 3.91
N THR A 143 -4.48 -2.94 4.31
CA THR A 143 -5.47 -2.69 5.37
C THR A 143 -6.49 -1.63 4.97
N GLY A 144 -7.74 -1.79 5.40
CA GLY A 144 -8.82 -0.82 5.17
C GLY A 144 -9.91 -1.37 4.25
N PHE A 145 -10.24 -0.66 3.17
CA PHE A 145 -11.16 -1.14 2.14
C PHE A 145 -10.34 -1.59 0.93
N VAL A 146 -10.37 -2.86 0.60
CA VAL A 146 -9.53 -3.49 -0.40
C VAL A 146 -10.40 -4.05 -1.51
N LEU A 147 -10.20 -3.56 -2.73
CA LEU A 147 -10.86 -4.04 -3.94
C LEU A 147 -9.81 -4.65 -4.86
N GLY A 148 -10.00 -5.91 -5.26
CA GLY A 148 -9.12 -6.50 -6.27
C GLY A 148 -9.47 -7.91 -6.71
N ALA A 149 -8.79 -8.42 -7.73
CA ALA A 149 -9.01 -9.82 -8.14
C ALA A 149 -8.46 -10.79 -7.09
N PHE A 150 -7.29 -10.48 -6.53
CA PHE A 150 -6.63 -11.24 -5.47
C PHE A 150 -6.32 -10.33 -4.27
N ASN A 151 -6.84 -10.67 -3.09
CA ASN A 151 -6.53 -10.02 -1.83
C ASN A 151 -5.91 -11.05 -0.88
N LEU A 152 -4.66 -10.83 -0.49
CA LEU A 152 -3.84 -11.82 0.22
C LEU A 152 -3.30 -11.21 1.52
N SER A 153 -3.57 -11.84 2.65
CA SER A 153 -3.19 -11.33 3.97
C SER A 153 -3.71 -9.92 4.27
N SER A 154 -4.85 -9.56 3.70
CA SER A 154 -5.44 -8.21 3.82
C SER A 154 -6.46 -8.13 4.96
N HIS A 155 -6.56 -6.97 5.60
CA HIS A 155 -7.37 -6.78 6.81
C HIS A 155 -8.38 -5.64 6.63
N GLY A 156 -9.64 -5.85 7.02
CA GLY A 156 -10.70 -4.85 6.95
C GLY A 156 -11.86 -5.34 6.10
N VAL A 157 -12.18 -4.62 5.02
CA VAL A 157 -13.22 -5.00 4.05
C VAL A 157 -12.52 -5.40 2.75
N ASN A 158 -12.55 -6.69 2.42
CA ASN A 158 -11.90 -7.26 1.25
C ASN A 158 -12.97 -7.69 0.24
N VAL A 159 -12.99 -7.07 -0.93
CA VAL A 159 -13.88 -7.40 -2.04
C VAL A 159 -13.02 -7.89 -3.20
N GLY A 160 -13.22 -9.14 -3.61
CA GLY A 160 -12.42 -9.68 -4.70
C GLY A 160 -12.85 -11.03 -5.26
N GLY A 161 -12.13 -11.52 -6.26
CA GLY A 161 -12.35 -12.88 -6.76
C GLY A 161 -11.87 -13.93 -5.76
N TRP A 162 -10.69 -13.69 -5.21
CA TRP A 162 -9.98 -14.55 -4.27
C TRP A 162 -9.50 -13.74 -3.07
N ASN A 163 -9.93 -14.12 -1.86
CA ASN A 163 -9.45 -13.56 -0.60
C ASN A 163 -8.80 -14.67 0.23
N GLU A 164 -7.52 -14.53 0.56
CA GLU A 164 -6.77 -15.55 1.29
C GLU A 164 -6.08 -14.99 2.52
N ASN A 165 -6.11 -15.74 3.61
CA ASN A 165 -5.51 -15.36 4.90
C ASN A 165 -5.92 -13.95 5.33
N SER A 166 -7.14 -13.54 4.95
CA SER A 166 -7.63 -12.18 5.10
C SER A 166 -8.62 -12.11 6.26
N SER A 167 -8.75 -10.95 6.89
CA SER A 167 -9.59 -10.78 8.09
C SER A 167 -10.58 -9.63 7.96
N GLY A 168 -11.69 -9.74 8.70
CA GLY A 168 -12.74 -8.72 8.76
C GLY A 168 -13.96 -9.14 7.96
N PHE A 169 -14.30 -8.42 6.90
CA PHE A 169 -15.38 -8.76 5.96
C PHE A 169 -14.78 -9.13 4.61
N ASN A 170 -14.98 -10.36 4.16
CA ASN A 170 -14.43 -10.89 2.92
C ASN A 170 -15.59 -11.27 2.00
N LEU A 171 -15.72 -10.57 0.87
CA LEU A 171 -16.66 -10.86 -0.19
C LEU A 171 -15.88 -11.34 -1.42
N GLY A 172 -16.13 -12.55 -1.86
CA GLY A 172 -15.51 -13.05 -3.08
C GLY A 172 -15.99 -14.42 -3.53
N ALA A 173 -15.56 -14.86 -4.71
CA ALA A 173 -15.90 -16.21 -5.15
C ALA A 173 -15.26 -17.25 -4.22
N ILE A 174 -14.02 -16.99 -3.80
CA ILE A 174 -13.21 -17.87 -2.97
C ILE A 174 -12.65 -17.08 -1.79
N ASN A 175 -12.99 -17.50 -0.58
CA ASN A 175 -12.44 -16.98 0.67
C ASN A 175 -11.75 -18.14 1.42
N LEU A 176 -10.42 -18.16 1.51
CA LEU A 176 -9.65 -19.26 2.12
C LEU A 176 -8.83 -18.80 3.33
N GLN A 177 -8.81 -19.62 4.38
CA GLN A 177 -8.11 -19.32 5.64
C GLN A 177 -8.44 -17.91 6.17
N SER A 178 -9.64 -17.41 5.87
CA SER A 178 -10.03 -16.05 6.17
C SER A 178 -10.88 -16.01 7.45
N THR A 179 -10.73 -14.94 8.22
CA THR A 179 -11.40 -14.78 9.52
C THR A 179 -12.45 -13.66 9.47
N GLY A 180 -13.48 -13.77 10.29
CA GLY A 180 -14.56 -12.77 10.37
C GLY A 180 -15.79 -13.18 9.58
N ILE A 181 -16.28 -12.35 8.67
CA ILE A 181 -17.45 -12.63 7.83
C ILE A 181 -16.96 -12.96 6.42
N ASN A 182 -17.21 -14.18 5.96
CA ASN A 182 -16.82 -14.67 4.64
C ASN A 182 -18.09 -14.92 3.81
N VAL A 183 -18.27 -14.18 2.72
CA VAL A 183 -19.40 -14.31 1.80
C VAL A 183 -18.87 -14.72 0.43
N GLY A 184 -19.33 -15.86 -0.09
CA GLY A 184 -18.78 -16.39 -1.33
C GLY A 184 -19.33 -17.71 -1.83
N ILE A 185 -18.73 -18.25 -2.89
CA ILE A 185 -19.05 -19.60 -3.36
C ILE A 185 -18.38 -20.61 -2.45
N LEU A 186 -17.08 -20.42 -2.19
CA LEU A 186 -16.27 -21.23 -1.28
C LEU A 186 -15.80 -20.37 -0.12
N ASN A 187 -16.08 -20.80 1.10
CA ASN A 187 -15.61 -20.13 2.32
C ASN A 187 -14.87 -21.12 3.22
N GLY A 188 -13.67 -20.75 3.66
CA GLY A 188 -12.80 -21.50 4.55
C GLY A 188 -12.12 -20.58 5.55
N GLY A 189 -11.94 -21.07 6.78
CA GLY A 189 -11.36 -20.31 7.89
C GLY A 189 -12.28 -20.28 9.10
N THR A 190 -12.36 -19.13 9.78
CA THR A 190 -13.10 -18.96 11.03
C THR A 190 -14.09 -17.79 11.00
N GLY A 191 -15.09 -17.82 11.88
CA GLY A 191 -16.14 -16.80 11.96
C GLY A 191 -17.44 -17.20 11.25
N ILE A 192 -18.04 -16.30 10.49
CA ILE A 192 -19.35 -16.47 9.84
C ILE A 192 -19.14 -16.72 8.36
N HIS A 193 -19.57 -17.88 7.85
CA HIS A 193 -19.46 -18.24 6.45
C HIS A 193 -20.86 -18.24 5.82
N ILE A 194 -21.03 -17.51 4.71
CA ILE A 194 -22.29 -17.43 3.95
C ILE A 194 -21.97 -17.79 2.50
N GLY A 195 -22.45 -18.93 2.03
CA GLY A 195 -22.06 -19.38 0.70
C GLY A 195 -22.63 -20.72 0.25
N LEU A 196 -22.22 -21.16 -0.93
CA LEU A 196 -22.63 -22.47 -1.44
C LEU A 196 -21.93 -23.59 -0.67
N ILE A 197 -20.62 -23.46 -0.47
CA ILE A 197 -19.79 -24.42 0.23
C ILE A 197 -19.01 -23.72 1.33
N ASN A 198 -19.22 -24.15 2.57
CA ASN A 198 -18.52 -23.64 3.73
C ASN A 198 -17.75 -24.77 4.41
N ALA A 199 -16.46 -24.57 4.60
CA ALA A 199 -15.62 -25.42 5.43
C ALA A 199 -15.10 -24.57 6.59
N ALA A 200 -14.87 -25.20 7.73
CA ALA A 200 -14.24 -24.53 8.85
C ALA A 200 -13.19 -25.43 9.47
N GLY A 201 -12.17 -24.83 10.09
CA GLY A 201 -10.96 -25.55 10.50
C GLY A 201 -11.23 -26.66 11.52
N GLU A 202 -10.29 -27.57 11.71
CA GLU A 202 -10.47 -28.74 12.58
C GLU A 202 -9.87 -28.54 13.97
N ASP A 203 -9.11 -27.47 14.18
CA ASP A 203 -8.37 -27.22 15.40
C ASP A 203 -9.31 -26.74 16.53
N GLU A 204 -9.26 -27.39 17.69
CA GLU A 204 -10.08 -27.08 18.87
C GLU A 204 -9.71 -25.74 19.52
N SER A 205 -8.54 -25.18 19.18
CA SER A 205 -8.12 -23.85 19.62
C SER A 205 -8.71 -22.72 18.76
N GLU A 206 -9.30 -23.03 17.61
CA GLU A 206 -9.90 -22.04 16.71
C GLU A 206 -11.29 -21.61 17.18
N GLN A 207 -11.65 -20.35 16.88
CA GLN A 207 -12.95 -19.83 17.23
C GLN A 207 -14.09 -20.59 16.54
N PRO A 208 -15.24 -20.77 17.21
CA PRO A 208 -16.38 -21.45 16.64
C PRO A 208 -16.85 -20.73 15.38
N THR A 209 -17.19 -21.51 14.34
CA THR A 209 -17.63 -20.96 13.06
C THR A 209 -19.11 -21.18 12.86
N MET A 210 -19.82 -20.14 12.44
CA MET A 210 -21.22 -20.23 12.03
C MET A 210 -21.26 -20.36 10.51
N GLN A 211 -21.93 -21.39 9.99
CA GLN A 211 -21.98 -21.65 8.56
C GLN A 211 -23.42 -21.62 8.07
N PHE A 212 -23.66 -20.83 7.03
CA PHE A 212 -24.93 -20.67 6.33
C PHE A 212 -24.70 -21.02 4.87
N GLY A 213 -25.20 -22.17 4.42
CA GLY A 213 -24.97 -22.61 3.06
C GLY A 213 -25.69 -23.88 2.64
N LEU A 214 -25.47 -24.25 1.39
CA LEU A 214 -26.01 -25.50 0.84
C LEU A 214 -25.23 -26.71 1.37
N LEU A 215 -23.90 -26.62 1.37
CA LEU A 215 -23.00 -27.65 1.90
C LEU A 215 -22.12 -27.05 2.99
N ASN A 216 -22.26 -27.59 4.20
CA ASN A 216 -21.50 -27.16 5.36
C ASN A 216 -20.66 -28.33 5.88
N PHE A 217 -19.34 -28.14 5.91
CA PHE A 217 -18.37 -29.08 6.48
C PHE A 217 -17.95 -28.57 7.85
N CYS A 218 -18.36 -29.31 8.88
CA CYS A 218 -18.12 -28.95 10.28
C CYS A 218 -16.85 -29.66 10.77
N GLY A 219 -15.94 -28.88 11.33
CA GLY A 219 -15.00 -29.35 12.36
C GLY A 219 -15.69 -29.38 13.73
N LYS A 220 -14.93 -29.68 14.79
CA LYS A 220 -15.47 -29.91 16.13
C LYS A 220 -16.07 -28.65 16.78
N GLY A 221 -17.24 -28.79 17.42
CA GLY A 221 -17.81 -27.79 18.35
C GLY A 221 -18.64 -26.64 17.75
N ARG A 222 -19.59 -26.88 16.84
CA ARG A 222 -20.20 -25.80 16.02
C ARG A 222 -21.73 -25.78 15.94
N PHE A 223 -22.26 -24.58 15.62
CA PHE A 223 -23.67 -24.29 15.32
C PHE A 223 -23.87 -24.00 13.82
N PRO A 224 -23.94 -25.03 12.97
CA PRO A 224 -24.31 -24.85 11.57
C PRO A 224 -25.83 -24.60 11.45
N VAL A 225 -26.22 -23.55 10.72
CA VAL A 225 -27.63 -23.25 10.42
C VAL A 225 -27.86 -23.53 8.95
N MET A 226 -28.79 -24.43 8.65
CA MET A 226 -28.87 -25.09 7.34
C MET A 226 -30.14 -24.72 6.57
N ILE A 227 -30.00 -24.66 5.23
CA ILE A 227 -31.09 -24.92 4.27
C ILE A 227 -30.87 -26.27 3.53
N GLY A 228 -29.63 -26.72 3.29
CA GLY A 228 -29.27 -27.94 2.53
C GLY A 228 -28.79 -29.19 3.33
N PHE A 229 -27.49 -29.51 3.33
CA PHE A 229 -26.86 -30.67 4.03
C PHE A 229 -25.68 -30.26 4.92
N ASN A 230 -25.50 -30.95 6.07
CA ASN A 230 -24.33 -30.87 6.94
C ASN A 230 -23.52 -32.14 6.86
N TYR A 231 -22.21 -31.99 6.75
CA TYR A 231 -21.25 -33.04 7.07
C TYR A 231 -20.45 -32.62 8.30
N CYS A 232 -20.93 -33.03 9.48
CA CYS A 232 -20.20 -32.88 10.73
C CYS A 232 -19.67 -34.25 11.16
N LYS A 233 -18.37 -34.36 11.44
CA LYS A 233 -17.73 -35.58 11.95
C LYS A 233 -17.44 -35.46 13.44
#